data_AF-A0A3S9WER0-F1
#
_entry.id   AF-A0A3S9WER0-F1
#
_cell.length_a   1.000
_cell.length_b   1.000
_cell.length_c   1.000
_cell.angle_alpha   90.00
_cell.angle_beta   90.00
_cell.angle_gamma   90.00
#
_symmetry.space_group_name_H-M   'P 1'
#
loop_
_entity.id
_entity.type
_entity.pdbx_description
1 polymer ?
#
loop_
_entity_poly.entity_id
_entity_poly.type
_entity_poly.pdbx_seq_one_letter_code
_entity_poly.pdbx_strand_id
1 'polypeptide(L)'
;MPLDPPCTADDAADLALARSRLEEVVARLADAAASATRLCELTAWSTPAQRRFRDAVSAWRSDVGSVEAIAAAVGDDLWWAQLRRVVGGVC
;
A
#
# COMPACT_ATOMS: atom_id res chain seq x y z
N MET A 1 34.57 13.54 -11.95
CA MET A 1 33.67 12.51 -11.42
C MET A 1 32.81 12.02 -12.57
N PRO A 2 32.71 10.72 -12.84
CA PRO A 2 31.84 10.21 -13.89
C PRO A 2 30.38 10.46 -13.49
N LEU A 3 29.61 11.00 -14.45
CA LEU A 3 28.16 11.19 -14.36
C LEU A 3 27.50 9.82 -14.17
N ASP A 4 26.49 9.74 -13.29
CA ASP A 4 25.65 8.56 -13.14
C ASP A 4 25.19 8.04 -14.52
N PRO A 5 25.12 6.71 -14.73
CA PRO A 5 24.68 6.16 -16.00
C PRO A 5 23.28 6.67 -16.36
N PRO A 6 22.99 6.90 -17.65
CA PRO A 6 21.68 7.40 -18.06
C PRO A 6 20.61 6.38 -17.69
N CYS A 7 19.72 6.76 -16.77
CA CYS A 7 18.52 5.99 -16.42
C CYS A 7 17.75 5.66 -17.70
N THR A 8 17.55 4.37 -17.96
CA THR A 8 16.88 3.88 -19.17
C THR A 8 15.37 3.92 -19.00
N ALA A 9 14.62 3.74 -20.09
CA ALA A 9 13.16 3.58 -20.05
C ALA A 9 12.70 2.43 -19.12
N ASP A 10 13.61 1.51 -18.79
CA ASP A 10 13.37 0.39 -17.89
C ASP A 10 13.11 0.86 -16.44
N ASP A 11 13.81 1.90 -15.98
CA ASP A 11 13.64 2.43 -14.61
C ASP A 11 12.23 3.02 -14.38
N ALA A 12 11.64 3.64 -15.41
CA ALA A 12 10.29 4.20 -15.33
C ALA A 12 9.22 3.10 -15.33
N ALA A 13 9.43 2.05 -16.12
CA ALA A 13 8.55 0.87 -16.15
C ALA A 13 8.59 0.12 -14.81
N ASP A 14 9.77 -0.01 -14.20
CA ASP A 14 9.94 -0.66 -12.89
C ASP A 14 9.24 0.10 -11.76
N LEU A 15 9.29 1.44 -11.76
CA LEU A 15 8.57 2.25 -10.76
C LEU A 15 7.04 2.16 -10.94
N ALA A 16 6.55 2.16 -12.17
CA ALA A 16 5.13 1.97 -12.46
C ALA A 16 4.64 0.58 -12.03
N LEU A 17 5.45 -0.46 -12.27
CA LEU A 17 5.17 -1.82 -11.84
C LEU A 17 5.17 -1.94 -10.31
N ALA A 18 6.15 -1.33 -9.63
CA ALA A 18 6.22 -1.32 -8.17
C ALA A 18 4.98 -0.64 -7.56
N ARG A 19 4.54 0.48 -8.12
CA ARG A 19 3.30 1.15 -7.73
C ARG A 19 2.08 0.26 -7.91
N SER A 20 1.91 -0.35 -9.08
CA SER A 20 0.76 -1.23 -9.35
C SER A 20 0.70 -2.42 -8.39
N ARG A 21 1.85 -3.04 -8.09
CA ARG A 21 1.92 -4.14 -7.12
C ARG A 21 1.58 -3.68 -5.70
N LEU A 22 2.03 -2.49 -5.31
CA LEU A 22 1.72 -1.91 -4.01
C LEU A 22 0.22 -1.63 -3.87
N GLU A 23 -0.40 -1.03 -4.87
CA GLU A 23 -1.86 -0.78 -4.92
C GLU A 23 -2.65 -2.10 -4.84
N GLU A 24 -2.22 -3.15 -5.55
CA GLU A 24 -2.87 -4.48 -5.49
C GLU A 24 -2.77 -5.10 -4.09
N VAL A 25 -1.58 -5.08 -3.47
CA VAL A 25 -1.37 -5.65 -2.13
C VAL A 25 -2.22 -4.91 -1.09
N VAL A 26 -2.27 -3.59 -1.17
CA VAL A 26 -3.10 -2.75 -0.30
C VAL A 26 -4.57 -3.10 -0.45
N ALA A 27 -5.08 -3.19 -1.68
CA ALA A 27 -6.47 -3.55 -1.93
C ALA A 27 -6.83 -4.93 -1.34
N ARG A 28 -5.94 -5.93 -1.51
CA ARG A 28 -6.14 -7.27 -0.94
C ARG A 28 -6.15 -7.27 0.59
N LEU A 29 -5.32 -6.44 1.21
CA LEU A 29 -5.30 -6.29 2.67
C LEU A 29 -6.58 -5.61 3.18
N ALA A 30 -7.06 -4.59 2.49
CA ALA A 30 -8.31 -3.90 2.80
C ALA A 30 -9.52 -4.85 2.70
N ASP A 31 -9.61 -5.64 1.63
CA ASP A 31 -10.68 -6.63 1.43
C ASP A 31 -10.67 -7.71 2.52
N ALA A 32 -9.48 -8.18 2.90
CA ALA A 32 -9.33 -9.18 3.94
C ALA A 32 -9.73 -8.61 5.32
N ALA A 33 -9.35 -7.37 5.63
CA ALA A 33 -9.74 -6.68 6.86
C ALA A 33 -11.26 -6.42 6.93
N ALA A 34 -11.87 -6.04 5.80
CA ALA A 34 -13.31 -5.86 5.68
C ALA A 34 -14.06 -7.19 5.89
N SER A 35 -13.55 -8.28 5.31
CA SER A 35 -14.12 -9.62 5.48
C SER A 35 -14.06 -10.09 6.94
N ALA A 36 -12.93 -9.88 7.62
CA ALA A 36 -12.81 -10.20 9.04
C ALA A 36 -13.70 -9.32 9.93
N THR A 37 -13.89 -8.04 9.58
CA THR A 37 -14.82 -7.14 10.25
C THR A 37 -16.27 -7.60 10.09
N ARG A 38 -16.66 -8.04 8.89
CA ARG A 38 -18.00 -8.62 8.67
C ARG A 38 -18.22 -9.90 9.49
N LEU A 39 -17.24 -10.80 9.55
CA LEU A 39 -17.30 -11.96 10.44
C LEU A 39 -17.46 -11.54 11.91
N CYS A 40 -16.83 -10.43 12.27
CA CYS A 40 -16.96 -9.86 13.60
C CYS A 40 -18.37 -9.36 13.92
N GLU A 41 -19.05 -8.74 12.97
CA GLU A 41 -20.41 -8.22 13.14
C GLU A 41 -21.47 -9.33 13.20
N LEU A 42 -21.25 -10.42 12.47
CA LEU A 42 -22.18 -11.54 12.38
C LEU A 42 -22.07 -12.54 13.54
N THR A 43 -21.02 -12.46 14.35
CA THR A 43 -20.74 -13.44 15.42
C THR A 43 -21.18 -12.91 16.79
N ALA A 44 -21.97 -13.69 17.53
CA ALA A 44 -22.24 -13.41 18.93
C ALA A 44 -20.98 -13.67 19.78
N TRP A 45 -20.42 -12.61 20.36
CA TRP A 45 -19.12 -12.63 21.06
C TRP A 45 -19.17 -13.08 22.52
N SER A 46 -19.74 -14.24 22.76
CA SER A 46 -19.91 -14.77 24.11
C SER A 46 -18.61 -15.33 24.70
N THR A 47 -17.71 -15.85 23.86
CA THR A 47 -16.49 -16.54 24.33
C THR A 47 -15.27 -15.61 24.45
N PRO A 48 -14.30 -15.92 25.32
CA PRO A 48 -13.03 -15.20 25.39
C PRO A 48 -12.22 -15.25 24.08
N ALA A 49 -12.24 -16.37 23.35
CA ALA A 49 -11.53 -16.52 22.08
C ALA A 49 -12.04 -15.56 21.01
N GLN A 50 -13.36 -15.45 20.91
CA GLN A 50 -14.06 -14.50 20.06
C GLN A 50 -13.71 -13.04 20.34
N ARG A 51 -13.67 -12.64 21.61
CA ARG A 51 -13.23 -11.28 21.99
C ARG A 51 -11.79 -11.00 21.57
N ARG A 52 -10.86 -11.94 21.80
CA ARG A 52 -9.46 -11.83 21.34
C ARG A 52 -9.36 -11.70 19.82
N PHE A 53 -10.15 -12.47 19.08
CA PHE A 53 -10.20 -12.36 17.63
C PHE A 53 -10.68 -10.98 17.18
N ARG A 54 -11.78 -10.46 17.75
CA ARG A 54 -12.27 -9.11 17.47
C ARG A 54 -11.21 -8.04 17.75
N ASP A 55 -10.54 -8.14 18.89
CA ASP A 55 -9.50 -7.18 19.28
C ASP A 55 -8.30 -7.26 18.31
N ALA A 56 -7.92 -8.46 17.88
CA ALA A 56 -6.90 -8.67 16.85
C ALA A 56 -7.30 -8.13 15.47
N VAL A 57 -8.55 -8.30 15.05
CA VAL A 57 -9.09 -7.73 13.81
C VAL A 57 -9.09 -6.20 13.87
N SER A 58 -9.44 -5.62 15.02
CA SER A 58 -9.40 -4.17 15.22
C SER A 58 -7.98 -3.62 15.11
N ALA A 59 -6.99 -4.30 15.71
CA ALA A 59 -5.58 -3.92 15.60
C ALA A 59 -5.10 -4.05 14.16
N TRP A 60 -5.37 -5.19 13.51
CA TRP A 60 -4.99 -5.42 12.12
C TRP A 60 -5.59 -4.38 11.16
N ARG A 61 -6.85 -3.97 11.35
CA ARG A 61 -7.47 -2.91 10.54
C ARG A 61 -6.73 -1.57 10.68
N SER A 62 -6.25 -1.25 11.88
CA SER A 62 -5.42 -0.06 12.11
C SER A 62 -4.09 -0.15 11.37
N ASP A 63 -3.47 -1.34 11.37
CA ASP A 63 -2.22 -1.59 10.65
C ASP A 63 -2.42 -1.47 9.13
N VAL A 64 -3.51 -2.04 8.59
CA VAL A 64 -3.86 -1.91 7.16
C VAL A 64 -4.06 -0.45 6.76
N GLY A 65 -4.79 0.34 7.57
CA GLY A 65 -4.93 1.78 7.31
C GLY A 65 -3.60 2.54 7.35
N SER A 66 -2.65 2.10 8.19
CA SER A 66 -1.30 2.67 8.22
C SER A 66 -0.50 2.31 6.97
N VAL A 67 -0.62 1.07 6.49
CA VAL A 67 0.01 0.61 5.23
C VAL A 67 -0.59 1.35 4.04
N GLU A 68 -1.91 1.57 4.00
CA GLU A 68 -2.59 2.40 2.99
C GLU A 68 -2.02 3.82 2.93
N ALA A 69 -1.87 4.46 4.09
CA ALA A 69 -1.33 5.81 4.17
C ALA A 69 0.14 5.89 3.70
N ILE A 70 0.96 4.90 4.09
CA ILE A 70 2.35 4.80 3.62
C ILE A 70 2.38 4.55 2.11
N ALA A 71 1.52 3.66 1.61
CA ALA A 71 1.46 3.35 0.18
C ALA A 71 1.03 4.54 -0.67
N ALA A 72 0.08 5.35 -0.18
CA ALA A 72 -0.30 6.60 -0.81
C ALA A 72 0.85 7.60 -0.84
N ALA A 73 1.56 7.79 0.28
CA ALA A 73 2.73 8.67 0.34
C ALA A 73 3.85 8.22 -0.62
N VAL A 74 4.14 6.92 -0.68
CA VAL A 74 5.09 6.35 -1.63
C VAL A 74 4.61 6.54 -3.07
N GLY A 75 3.32 6.35 -3.35
CA GLY A 75 2.73 6.59 -4.67
C GLY A 75 2.90 8.03 -5.13
N ASP A 76 2.70 9.00 -4.22
CA ASP A 76 2.91 10.42 -4.47
C ASP A 76 4.40 10.74 -4.69
N ASP A 77 5.30 10.17 -3.90
CA ASP A 77 6.75 10.34 -4.06
C ASP A 77 7.24 9.78 -5.40
N LEU A 78 6.76 8.59 -5.79
CA LEU A 78 7.02 7.97 -7.09
C LEU A 78 6.51 8.85 -8.23
N TRP A 79 5.31 9.44 -8.08
CA TRP A 79 4.75 10.38 -9.04
C TRP A 79 5.61 11.64 -9.19
N TRP A 80 6.02 12.26 -8.08
CA TRP A 80 6.88 13.44 -8.12
C TRP A 80 8.26 13.14 -8.69
N ALA A 81 8.83 11.97 -8.40
CA ALA A 81 10.09 11.51 -8.98
C ALA A 81 9.96 11.37 -10.51
N GLN A 82 8.85 10.83 -11.00
CA GLN A 82 8.56 10.72 -12.43
C GLN A 82 8.35 12.10 -13.08
N LEU A 83 7.56 12.99 -12.46
CA LEU A 83 7.25 14.33 -12.98
C LEU A 83 8.51 15.21 -13.09
N ARG A 84 9.35 15.26 -12.04
CA ARG A 84 10.60 16.04 -12.05
C ARG A 84 11.54 15.57 -13.16
N ARG A 85 11.52 14.29 -13.52
CA ARG A 85 12.34 13.72 -14.61
C ARG A 85 11.78 14.06 -15.98
N VAL A 86 10.45 14.00 -16.18
CA VAL A 86 9.82 14.42 -17.44
C VAL A 86 10.04 15.91 -17.68
N VAL A 87 9.86 16.75 -16.65
CA VAL A 87 9.98 18.20 -16.80
C VAL A 87 11.45 18.66 -16.83
N GLY A 88 12.34 17.99 -16.08
CA GLY A 88 13.78 18.31 -16.03
C GLY A 88 14.61 17.69 -17.16
N GLY A 89 14.10 16.68 -17.86
CA GLY A 89 14.74 16.01 -18.99
C GLY A 89 14.37 16.56 -20.37
N VAL A 90 13.49 17.56 -20.44
CA VAL A 90 13.24 18.31 -21.68
C VAL A 90 14.35 19.36 -21.83
N CYS A 91 15.40 18.99 -22.57
CA CYS A 91 16.35 19.90 -23.19
C CYS A 91 16.27 19.70 -24.71
#